data_AF-A0A1I6K541-F1
#
_entry.id   AF-A0A1I6K541-F1
#
_cell.length_a   1.000
_cell.length_b   1.000
_cell.length_c   1.000
_cell.angle_alpha   90.00
_cell.angle_beta   90.00
_cell.angle_gamma   90.00
#
_symmetry.space_group_name_H-M   'P 1'
#
loop_
_entity.id
_entity.type
_entity.pdbx_description
1 polymer ?
#
loop_
_entity_poly.entity_id
_entity_poly.type
_entity_poly.pdbx_seq_one_letter_code
_entity_poly.pdbx_strand_id
1 'polypeptide(L)'
;MSEPSLGEAGGLLAGAIALAAAVGKGVQWLLQWGERRAERTASVREAKLARWHSELEERDRRIEGKEDGYLAKVERAMQSFQQQLDQRSAENQALRLAFELVAGALRERDPMNSALKRAEQLLATAFPLDPIIPPTMAAELGAIDVADRS
;
A
#
# COMPACT_ATOMS: atom_id res chain seq x y z
N MET A 1 -34.62 -77.30 -51.52
CA MET A 1 -34.17 -75.99 -50.98
C MET A 1 -35.36 -75.44 -50.23
N SER A 2 -35.28 -75.37 -48.90
CA SER A 2 -36.40 -74.93 -48.06
C SER A 2 -36.33 -73.41 -47.93
N GLU A 3 -37.35 -72.70 -48.39
CA GLU A 3 -37.46 -71.25 -48.20
C GLU A 3 -37.75 -70.95 -46.71
N PRO A 4 -37.04 -70.00 -46.09
CA PRO A 4 -37.29 -69.65 -44.70
C PRO A 4 -38.70 -69.03 -44.55
N SER A 5 -39.40 -69.41 -43.48
CA SER A 5 -40.73 -68.87 -43.20
C SER A 5 -40.64 -67.36 -42.89
N LEU A 6 -41.65 -66.59 -43.32
CA LEU A 6 -41.70 -65.13 -43.12
C LEU A 6 -41.50 -64.70 -41.65
N GLY A 7 -41.90 -65.56 -40.70
CA GLY A 7 -41.72 -65.35 -39.26
C GLY A 7 -40.28 -65.54 -38.78
N GLU A 8 -39.53 -66.49 -39.33
CA GLU A 8 -38.11 -66.68 -39.02
C GLU A 8 -37.24 -65.57 -39.61
N ALA A 9 -37.54 -65.12 -40.82
CA ALA A 9 -36.84 -64.00 -41.46
C ALA A 9 -37.07 -62.67 -40.69
N GLY A 10 -38.29 -62.43 -40.21
CA GLY A 10 -38.62 -61.26 -39.38
C GLY A 10 -37.96 -61.29 -37.99
N GLY A 11 -37.88 -62.47 -37.36
CA GLY A 11 -37.22 -62.64 -36.06
C GLY A 11 -35.71 -62.41 -36.11
N LEU A 12 -35.04 -62.87 -37.17
CA LEU A 12 -33.61 -62.65 -37.37
C LEU A 12 -33.28 -61.16 -37.63
N LEU A 13 -34.10 -60.47 -38.42
CA LEU A 13 -33.97 -59.03 -38.66
C LEU A 13 -34.21 -58.22 -37.38
N ALA A 14 -35.27 -58.53 -36.62
CA ALA A 14 -35.54 -57.87 -35.35
C ALA A 14 -34.42 -58.11 -34.31
N GLY A 15 -33.87 -59.33 -34.26
CA GLY A 15 -32.72 -59.67 -33.42
C GLY A 15 -31.46 -58.88 -33.79
N ALA A 16 -31.16 -58.76 -35.09
CA ALA A 16 -30.03 -57.98 -35.56
C ALA A 16 -30.16 -56.47 -35.24
N ILE A 17 -31.36 -55.91 -35.42
CA ILE A 17 -31.65 -54.51 -35.07
C ILE A 17 -31.54 -54.28 -33.57
N ALA A 18 -32.07 -55.19 -32.75
CA ALA A 18 -31.96 -55.11 -31.29
C ALA A 18 -30.51 -55.16 -30.82
N LEU A 19 -29.69 -56.02 -31.43
CA LEU A 19 -28.27 -56.14 -31.11
C LEU A 19 -27.51 -54.87 -31.49
N ALA A 20 -27.77 -54.31 -32.68
CA ALA A 20 -27.18 -53.06 -33.14
C ALA A 20 -27.57 -51.88 -32.21
N ALA A 21 -28.83 -51.81 -31.80
CA ALA A 21 -29.31 -50.79 -30.87
C ALA A 21 -28.68 -50.92 -29.48
N ALA A 22 -28.50 -52.15 -28.98
CA ALA A 22 -27.82 -52.41 -27.71
C ALA A 22 -26.35 -51.99 -27.75
N VAL A 23 -25.64 -52.30 -28.83
CA VAL A 23 -24.26 -51.86 -29.05
C VAL A 23 -24.18 -50.33 -29.11
N GLY A 24 -25.08 -49.68 -29.86
CA GLY A 24 -25.14 -48.22 -29.94
C GLY A 24 -25.34 -47.54 -28.57
N LYS A 25 -26.27 -48.04 -27.75
CA LYS A 25 -26.49 -47.54 -26.39
C LYS A 25 -25.29 -47.81 -25.46
N GLY A 26 -24.62 -48.95 -25.62
CA GLY A 26 -23.41 -49.27 -24.86
C GLY A 26 -22.27 -48.31 -25.14
N VAL A 27 -22.04 -47.96 -26.41
CA VAL A 27 -21.05 -46.97 -26.83
C VAL A 27 -21.41 -45.57 -26.31
N GLN A 28 -22.67 -45.17 -26.44
CA GLN A 28 -23.16 -43.88 -25.93
C GLN A 28 -22.97 -43.74 -24.41
N TRP A 29 -23.22 -44.80 -23.64
CA TRP A 29 -23.02 -44.81 -22.19
C TRP A 29 -21.54 -44.64 -21.81
N LEU A 30 -20.63 -45.30 -22.53
CA LEU A 30 -19.19 -45.18 -22.29
C LEU A 30 -18.69 -43.74 -22.55
N LEU A 31 -19.14 -43.10 -23.62
CA LEU A 31 -18.79 -41.72 -23.95
C LEU A 31 -19.29 -40.74 -22.88
N GLN A 32 -20.56 -40.85 -22.48
CA GLN A 32 -21.14 -40.01 -21.42
C GLN A 32 -20.45 -40.21 -20.07
N TRP A 33 -19.96 -41.42 -19.78
CA TRP A 33 -19.21 -41.68 -18.56
C TRP A 33 -17.85 -40.97 -18.55
N GLY A 34 -17.15 -40.97 -19.69
CA GLY A 34 -15.90 -40.22 -19.88
C GLY A 34 -16.10 -38.72 -19.74
N GLU A 35 -17.12 -38.16 -20.40
CA GLU A 35 -17.47 -36.74 -20.34
C GLU A 35 -17.79 -36.29 -18.91
N ARG A 36 -18.66 -37.01 -18.19
CA ARG A 36 -18.99 -36.69 -16.79
C ARG A 36 -17.77 -36.72 -15.86
N ARG A 37 -16.78 -37.57 -16.16
CA ARG A 37 -15.54 -37.66 -15.38
C ARG A 37 -14.59 -36.52 -15.71
N ALA A 38 -14.49 -36.15 -16.98
CA ALA A 38 -13.71 -35.01 -17.45
C ALA A 38 -14.28 -33.69 -16.86
N GLU A 39 -15.60 -33.51 -16.93
CA GLU A 39 -16.30 -32.35 -16.38
C GLU A 39 -16.10 -32.21 -14.87
N ARG A 40 -16.24 -33.30 -14.10
CA ARG A 40 -15.92 -33.28 -12.66
C ARG A 40 -14.47 -32.92 -12.36
N THR A 41 -13.54 -33.41 -13.19
CA THR A 41 -12.11 -33.12 -12.98
C THR A 41 -11.82 -31.65 -13.31
N ALA A 42 -12.45 -31.10 -14.35
CA ALA A 42 -12.35 -29.69 -14.71
C ALA A 42 -12.96 -28.80 -13.61
N SER A 43 -14.17 -29.10 -13.13
CA SER A 43 -14.82 -28.29 -12.10
C SER A 43 -14.08 -28.28 -10.76
N VAL A 44 -13.45 -29.41 -10.38
CA VAL A 44 -12.59 -29.46 -9.17
C VAL A 44 -11.32 -28.62 -9.34
N ARG A 45 -10.73 -28.60 -10.54
CA ARG A 45 -9.57 -27.75 -10.83
C ARG A 45 -9.94 -26.28 -10.78
N GLU A 46 -11.05 -25.90 -11.41
CA GLU A 46 -11.57 -24.53 -11.39
C GLU A 46 -11.91 -24.08 -9.97
N ALA A 47 -12.56 -24.92 -9.17
CA ALA A 47 -12.85 -24.61 -7.77
C ALA A 47 -11.57 -24.39 -6.94
N LYS A 48 -10.52 -25.17 -7.21
CA LYS A 48 -9.22 -25.02 -6.55
C LYS A 48 -8.53 -23.72 -6.97
N LEU A 49 -8.57 -23.38 -8.26
CA LEU A 49 -8.04 -22.12 -8.78
C LEU A 49 -8.79 -20.93 -8.20
N ALA A 50 -10.13 -20.96 -8.19
CA ALA A 50 -10.97 -19.92 -7.61
C ALA A 50 -10.65 -19.70 -6.12
N ARG A 51 -10.49 -20.79 -5.35
CA ARG A 51 -10.05 -20.71 -3.95
C ARG A 51 -8.68 -20.07 -3.81
N TRP A 52 -7.73 -20.46 -4.65
CA TRP A 52 -6.39 -19.89 -4.65
C TRP A 52 -6.41 -18.39 -4.97
N HIS A 53 -7.17 -17.98 -5.99
CA HIS A 53 -7.36 -16.57 -6.33
C HIS A 53 -7.94 -15.77 -5.16
N SER A 54 -8.98 -16.31 -4.51
CA SER A 54 -9.58 -15.64 -3.34
C SER A 54 -8.59 -15.51 -2.17
N GLU A 55 -7.72 -16.49 -1.98
CA GLU A 55 -6.69 -16.43 -0.94
C GLU A 55 -5.61 -15.40 -1.25
N LEU A 56 -5.18 -15.31 -2.52
CA LEU A 56 -4.22 -14.30 -2.96
C LEU A 56 -4.78 -12.89 -2.81
N GLU A 57 -5.99 -12.63 -3.32
CA GLU A 57 -6.63 -11.32 -3.18
C GLU A 57 -6.79 -10.89 -1.71
N GLU A 58 -7.11 -11.84 -0.83
CA GLU A 58 -7.22 -11.56 0.61
C GLU A 58 -5.85 -11.30 1.26
N ARG A 59 -4.78 -11.94 0.76
CA ARG A 59 -3.41 -11.64 1.21
C ARG A 59 -2.95 -10.27 0.71
N ASP A 60 -3.22 -9.95 -0.55
CA ASP A 60 -2.85 -8.67 -1.15
C ASP A 60 -3.56 -7.52 -0.44
N ARG A 61 -4.88 -7.62 -0.23
CA ARG A 61 -5.64 -6.63 0.58
C ARG A 61 -5.08 -6.44 1.98
N ARG A 62 -4.59 -7.51 2.62
CA ARG A 62 -3.94 -7.42 3.95
C ARG A 62 -2.56 -6.78 3.90
N ILE A 63 -1.83 -6.92 2.81
CA ILE A 63 -0.52 -6.29 2.62
C ILE A 63 -0.73 -4.80 2.35
N GLU A 64 -1.56 -4.45 1.38
CA GLU A 64 -1.93 -3.07 1.04
C GLU A 64 -2.41 -2.31 2.29
N GLY A 65 -3.36 -2.88 3.05
CA GLY A 65 -3.85 -2.23 4.27
C GLY A 65 -2.78 -2.06 5.37
N LYS A 66 -1.76 -2.91 5.43
CA LYS A 66 -0.63 -2.76 6.35
C LYS A 66 0.36 -1.70 5.86
N GLU A 67 0.62 -1.65 4.57
CA GLU A 67 1.49 -0.66 3.93
C GLU A 67 0.91 0.75 4.09
N ASP A 68 -0.37 0.93 3.76
CA ASP A 68 -1.08 2.20 3.95
C ASP A 68 -1.05 2.66 5.41
N GLY A 69 -1.30 1.72 6.34
CA GLY A 69 -1.25 1.99 7.78
C GLY A 69 0.15 2.36 8.27
N TYR A 70 1.21 1.78 7.70
CA TYR A 70 2.59 2.09 8.03
C TYR A 70 3.00 3.45 7.48
N LEU A 71 2.72 3.72 6.20
CA LEU A 71 3.00 5.01 5.55
C LEU A 71 2.32 6.15 6.30
N ALA A 72 1.03 6.00 6.65
CA ALA A 72 0.31 7.03 7.41
C ALA A 72 0.90 7.26 8.81
N LYS A 73 1.49 6.24 9.46
CA LYS A 73 2.18 6.41 10.75
C LYS A 73 3.51 7.15 10.59
N VAL A 74 4.29 6.79 9.57
CA VAL A 74 5.56 7.44 9.27
C VAL A 74 5.34 8.91 8.91
N GLU A 75 4.36 9.20 8.07
CA GLU A 75 4.03 10.57 7.67
C GLU A 75 3.62 11.43 8.89
N ARG A 76 2.74 10.92 9.75
CA ARG A 76 2.36 11.62 10.99
C ARG A 76 3.55 11.83 11.93
N ALA A 77 4.43 10.83 12.06
CA ALA A 77 5.63 10.95 12.87
C ALA A 77 6.56 12.04 12.32
N MET A 78 6.80 12.06 11.00
CA MET A 78 7.61 13.07 10.34
C MET A 78 7.04 14.47 10.50
N GLN A 79 5.73 14.66 10.31
CA GLN A 79 5.07 15.95 10.52
C GLN A 79 5.23 16.44 11.96
N SER A 80 5.02 15.55 12.94
CA SER A 80 5.17 15.90 14.36
C SER A 80 6.61 16.23 14.74
N PHE A 81 7.58 15.56 14.11
CA PHE A 81 9.00 15.81 14.34
C PHE A 81 9.42 17.14 13.72
N GLN A 82 8.95 17.44 12.50
CA GLN A 82 9.20 18.71 11.84
C GLN A 82 8.64 19.88 12.66
N GLN A 83 7.40 19.77 13.14
CA GLN A 83 6.79 20.80 14.00
C GLN A 83 7.60 21.03 15.28
N GLN A 84 8.11 19.97 15.90
CA GLN A 84 8.96 20.09 17.09
C GLN A 84 10.28 20.78 16.77
N LEU A 85 10.90 20.47 15.62
CA LEU A 85 12.13 21.13 15.18
C LEU A 85 11.89 22.62 14.92
N ASP A 86 10.81 22.97 14.22
CA ASP A 86 10.47 24.36 13.91
C ASP A 86 10.21 25.16 15.19
N GLN A 87 9.45 24.58 16.14
CA GLN A 87 9.21 25.19 17.44
C GLN A 87 10.52 25.40 18.21
N ARG A 88 11.39 24.39 18.28
CA ARG A 88 12.68 24.48 18.98
C ARG A 88 13.60 25.50 18.31
N SER A 89 13.58 25.59 16.99
CA SER A 89 14.33 26.60 16.24
C SER A 89 13.89 28.01 16.62
N ALA A 90 12.57 28.26 16.65
CA ALA A 90 12.01 29.54 17.06
C ALA A 90 12.33 29.87 18.54
N GLU A 91 12.21 28.90 19.45
CA GLU A 91 12.59 29.06 20.87
C GLU A 91 14.07 29.44 21.02
N ASN A 92 14.96 28.75 20.30
CA ASN A 92 16.40 29.02 20.33
C ASN A 92 16.74 30.40 19.77
N GLN A 93 16.08 30.82 18.69
CA GLN A 93 16.25 32.16 18.13
C GLN A 93 15.79 33.24 19.11
N ALA A 94 14.63 33.05 19.76
CA ALA A 94 14.11 33.96 20.76
C ALA A 94 15.05 34.08 21.97
N LEU A 95 15.57 32.95 22.48
CA LEU A 95 16.54 32.94 23.58
C LEU A 95 17.82 33.70 23.23
N ARG A 96 18.32 33.53 22.00
CA ARG A 96 19.51 34.24 21.54
C ARG A 96 19.27 35.75 21.43
N LEU A 97 18.14 36.17 20.85
CA LEU A 97 17.77 37.59 20.77
C LEU A 97 17.62 38.20 22.17
N ALA A 98 16.96 37.49 23.09
CA ALA A 98 16.83 37.92 24.48
C ALA A 98 18.20 38.09 25.15
N PHE A 99 19.14 37.16 24.92
CA PHE A 99 20.49 37.28 25.43
C PHE A 99 21.24 38.48 24.81
N GLU A 100 21.18 38.68 23.50
CA GLU A 100 21.86 39.82 22.84
C GLU A 100 21.37 41.17 23.39
N LEU A 101 20.05 41.31 23.62
CA LEU A 101 19.48 42.51 24.22
C LEU A 101 20.02 42.75 25.64
N VAL A 102 20.06 41.71 26.47
CA VAL A 102 20.55 41.81 27.85
C VAL A 102 22.06 42.01 27.89
N ALA A 103 22.81 41.27 27.07
CA ALA A 103 24.26 41.37 26.96
C ALA A 103 24.69 42.74 26.44
N GLY A 104 23.95 43.33 25.49
CA GLY A 104 24.16 44.70 25.03
C GLY A 104 24.08 45.71 26.17
N ALA A 105 22.98 45.68 26.95
CA ALA A 105 22.80 46.56 28.11
C ALA A 105 23.85 46.33 29.21
N LEU A 106 24.31 45.08 29.41
CA LEU A 106 25.33 44.76 30.40
C LEU A 106 26.75 45.17 29.95
N ARG A 107 27.07 45.05 28.65
CA ARG A 107 28.36 45.49 28.09
C ARG A 107 28.53 47.01 28.17
N GLU A 108 27.44 47.77 28.07
CA GLU A 108 27.47 49.21 28.29
C GLU A 108 27.93 49.57 29.72
N ARG A 109 27.57 48.75 30.71
CA ARG A 109 27.96 48.94 32.11
C ARG A 109 29.33 48.36 32.45
N ASP A 110 29.67 47.18 31.93
CA ASP A 110 30.94 46.50 32.19
C ASP A 110 31.50 45.85 30.91
N PRO A 111 32.27 46.60 30.10
CA PRO A 111 32.77 46.14 28.81
C PRO A 111 33.84 45.04 28.89
N MET A 112 34.53 44.92 30.03
CA MET A 112 35.68 44.01 30.22
C MET A 112 35.29 42.72 30.93
N ASN A 113 34.01 42.50 31.19
CA ASN A 113 33.54 41.31 31.86
C ASN A 113 33.83 40.02 31.06
N SER A 114 34.71 39.17 31.58
CA SER A 114 35.09 37.91 30.95
C SER A 114 33.96 36.87 30.97
N ALA A 115 33.01 36.97 31.91
CA ALA A 115 31.87 36.07 31.98
C ALA A 115 30.87 36.32 30.84
N LEU A 116 30.66 37.58 30.43
CA LEU A 116 29.79 37.92 29.28
C LEU A 116 30.34 37.36 27.97
N LYS A 117 31.66 37.49 27.73
CA LYS A 117 32.33 36.90 26.57
C LYS A 117 32.21 35.37 26.55
N ARG A 118 32.30 34.73 27.72
CA ARG A 118 32.21 33.27 27.83
C ARG A 118 30.78 32.77 27.64
N ALA A 119 29.78 33.49 28.14
CA ALA A 119 28.36 33.18 27.91
C ALA A 119 27.99 33.28 26.42
N GLU A 120 28.47 34.31 25.72
CA GLU A 120 28.29 34.46 24.27
C GLU A 120 28.90 33.29 23.48
N GLN A 121 30.11 32.86 23.82
CA GLN A 121 30.76 31.71 23.18
C GLN A 121 29.99 30.41 23.40
N LEU A 122 29.50 30.19 24.63
CA LEU A 122 28.69 29.01 24.96
C LEU A 122 27.36 29.01 24.19
N LEU A 123 26.69 30.16 24.08
CA LEU A 123 25.44 30.29 23.33
C LEU A 123 25.65 30.11 21.83
N ALA A 124 26.72 30.67 21.26
CA ALA A 124 27.07 30.46 19.86
C ALA A 124 27.36 28.99 19.53
N THR A 125 27.87 28.23 20.51
CA THR A 125 28.16 26.80 20.37
C THR A 125 26.90 25.94 20.58
N ALA A 126 26.06 26.28 21.56
CA ALA A 126 24.84 25.53 21.88
C ALA A 126 23.70 25.78 20.89
N PHE A 127 23.68 26.97 20.26
CA PHE A 127 22.64 27.40 19.32
C PHE A 127 23.29 27.94 18.03
N PRO A 128 23.90 27.05 17.21
CA PRO A 128 24.46 27.45 15.92
C PRO A 128 23.36 27.99 15.01
N LEU A 129 23.65 29.06 14.26
CA LEU A 129 22.77 29.52 13.19
C LEU A 129 22.84 28.48 12.08
N ASP A 130 21.77 27.72 11.89
CA ASP A 130 21.62 26.90 10.70
C ASP A 130 21.14 27.82 9.57
N PRO A 131 21.96 28.12 8.54
CA PRO A 131 21.58 29.03 7.46
C PRO A 131 20.57 28.42 6.48
N ILE A 132 19.98 27.26 6.80
CA ILE A 132 18.87 26.68 6.04
C ILE A 132 17.59 27.38 6.45
N ILE A 133 17.49 28.65 6.06
CA ILE A 133 16.21 29.34 5.96
C ILE A 133 15.46 28.70 4.79
N PRO A 134 14.29 28.06 4.98
CA PRO A 134 13.49 27.59 3.86
C PRO A 134 13.15 28.80 2.96
N PRO A 135 13.13 28.63 1.63
CA PRO A 135 12.94 29.73 0.66
C PRO A 135 11.62 30.50 0.82
N THR A 136 10.73 30.05 1.69
CA THR A 136 9.45 30.67 2.04
C THR A 136 9.56 31.90 2.95
N MET A 137 10.62 32.04 3.75
CA MET A 137 10.75 33.19 4.68
C MET A 137 10.97 34.54 3.97
N ALA A 138 11.63 34.55 2.80
CA ALA A 138 11.78 35.77 2.01
C ALA A 138 10.44 36.24 1.42
N ALA A 139 9.53 35.30 1.11
CA ALA A 139 8.19 35.61 0.62
C ALA A 139 7.28 36.13 1.74
N GLU A 140 7.40 35.58 2.96
CA GLU A 140 6.65 36.03 4.13
C GLU A 140 7.08 37.42 4.62
N LEU A 141 8.37 37.74 4.60
CA LEU A 141 8.87 39.07 4.95
C LEU A 141 8.43 40.14 3.94
N GLY A 142 8.35 39.80 2.65
CA GLY A 142 7.78 40.67 1.62
C GLY A 142 6.28 40.95 1.82
N ALA A 143 5.53 40.00 2.37
CA ALA A 143 4.11 40.19 2.66
C ALA A 143 3.85 41.12 3.85
N ILE A 144 4.76 41.15 4.83
CA ILE A 144 4.67 42.03 6.00
C ILE A 144 4.97 43.49 5.63
N ASP A 145 5.97 43.76 4.77
CA ASP A 145 6.31 45.12 4.30
C ASP A 145 5.24 45.72 3.34
N VAL A 146 4.41 44.87 2.71
CA VAL A 146 3.25 45.32 1.92
C VAL A 146 2.05 45.64 2.82
N ALA A 147 1.84 44.88 3.90
CA ALA A 147 0.73 45.10 4.84
C ALA A 147 0.91 46.35 5.71
N ASP A 148 2.15 46.78 5.96
CA ASP A 148 2.45 48.00 6.74
C ASP A 148 2.39 49.29 5.88
N ARG A 149 2.20 49.16 4.55
CA ARG A 149 2.12 50.28 3.59
C ARG A 149 0.73 50.51 3.01
N SER A 150 -0.27 49.74 3.44
CA SER A 150 -1.69 49.89 3.09
C SER A 150 -2.50 50.43 4.25
#